data_AF-A0A843GN99-F1
#
_entry.id   AF-A0A843GN99-F1
#
_cell.length_a   1.000
_cell.length_b   1.000
_cell.length_c   1.000
_cell.angle_alpha   90.00
_cell.angle_beta   90.00
_cell.angle_gamma   90.00
#
_symmetry.space_group_name_H-M   'P 1'
#
loop_
_entity.id
_entity.type
_entity.pdbx_description
1 polymer ?
#
loop_
_entity_poly.entity_id
_entity_poly.type
_entity_poly.pdbx_seq_one_letter_code
_entity_poly.pdbx_strand_id
1 'polypeptide(L)'
;MYNKYIENQLKQEELPQQRIEGGRINETPGNLFDYENDYALAHWIGASSRFDVGLSKYFQKRYSVRDDIERNHILNWNGNGYCILSNNNHIFNLVVKNKQYELPTLRNVEAALAHMKEIAEEQNIMKIALPRITSPRDASDAAGFTCFTWQDVKQIIVNMFMGTDFDIRIVYLEEFIKGKIIDPDMEKVNFGKDRKHIDGNLEHKYY
;
A
#
# COMPACT_ATOMS: atom_id res chain seq x y z
N MET A 1 23.79 -4.12 22.76
CA MET A 1 23.23 -5.39 22.22
C MET A 1 22.10 -5.15 21.22
N TYR A 2 21.17 -4.22 21.49
CA TYR A 2 20.05 -3.87 20.61
C TYR A 2 20.48 -3.43 19.18
N ASN A 3 21.47 -2.54 19.06
CA ASN A 3 21.93 -2.06 17.74
C ASN A 3 22.51 -3.15 16.84
N LYS A 4 23.20 -4.14 17.43
CA LYS A 4 23.78 -5.26 16.68
C LYS A 4 22.72 -6.25 16.18
N TYR A 5 21.57 -6.32 16.86
CA TYR A 5 20.43 -7.14 16.43
C TYR A 5 19.71 -6.52 15.23
N ILE A 6 19.49 -5.18 15.27
CA ILE A 6 18.90 -4.43 14.16
C ILE A 6 19.83 -4.41 12.94
N GLU A 7 21.14 -4.20 13.13
CA GLU A 7 22.13 -4.28 12.05
C GLU A 7 22.19 -5.68 11.41
N ASN A 8 21.99 -6.74 12.20
CA ASN A 8 21.95 -8.11 11.67
C ASN A 8 20.64 -8.42 10.92
N GLN A 9 19.51 -7.82 11.31
CA GLN A 9 18.24 -7.91 10.57
C GLN A 9 18.30 -7.13 9.25
N LEU A 10 18.86 -5.92 9.26
CA LEU A 10 19.04 -5.10 8.05
C LEU A 10 20.00 -5.74 7.04
N LYS A 11 21.04 -6.46 7.51
CA LYS A 11 21.94 -7.23 6.63
C LYS A 11 21.32 -8.52 6.09
N GLN A 12 20.26 -9.04 6.70
CA GLN A 12 19.54 -10.22 6.20
C GLN A 12 18.41 -9.87 5.23
N GLU A 13 18.00 -8.59 5.15
CA GLU A 13 16.90 -8.12 4.30
C GLU A 13 17.34 -7.39 3.02
N GLU A 14 18.63 -7.41 2.65
CA GLU A 14 19.03 -7.11 1.27
C GLU A 14 18.55 -8.24 0.34
N LEU A 15 17.25 -8.20 0.05
CA LEU A 15 16.59 -9.14 -0.84
C LEU A 15 17.21 -9.00 -2.23
N PRO A 16 17.73 -10.10 -2.82
CA PRO A 16 18.28 -10.04 -4.16
C PRO A 16 17.20 -9.50 -5.11
N GLN A 17 17.57 -8.53 -5.96
CA GLN A 17 16.77 -8.14 -7.11
C GLN A 17 16.56 -9.37 -7.99
N GLN A 18 15.45 -10.07 -7.78
CA GLN A 18 15.08 -11.21 -8.60
C GLN A 18 14.54 -10.67 -9.92
N ARG A 19 15.39 -10.63 -10.95
CA ARG A 19 14.89 -10.60 -12.34
C ARG A 19 14.26 -11.96 -12.60
N ILE A 20 12.94 -11.98 -12.59
CA ILE A 20 12.14 -13.11 -13.05
C ILE A 20 11.81 -12.81 -14.53
N GLU A 21 12.01 -13.78 -15.42
CA GLU A 21 11.63 -13.61 -16.83
C GLU A 21 10.11 -13.39 -16.94
N GLY A 22 9.69 -12.33 -17.64
CA GLY A 22 8.30 -11.89 -17.68
C GLY A 22 7.91 -11.12 -16.41
N GLY A 23 8.04 -9.78 -16.49
CA GLY A 23 7.60 -8.85 -15.45
C GLY A 23 8.70 -8.35 -14.54
N ARG A 24 8.42 -7.28 -13.79
CA ARG A 24 9.34 -6.74 -12.78
C ARG A 24 8.55 -6.47 -11.51
N ILE A 25 8.91 -7.14 -10.42
CA ILE A 25 8.37 -6.84 -9.09
C ILE A 25 9.53 -6.31 -8.26
N ASN A 26 9.48 -5.02 -7.90
CA ASN A 26 10.54 -4.38 -7.14
C ASN A 26 9.99 -3.74 -5.88
N GLU A 27 10.62 -4.02 -4.74
CA GLU A 27 10.38 -3.33 -3.48
C GLU A 27 11.42 -2.21 -3.29
N THR A 28 10.97 -0.99 -3.03
CA THR A 28 11.87 0.15 -2.81
C THR A 28 11.40 1.09 -1.71
N PRO A 29 12.34 1.64 -0.91
CA PRO A 29 12.02 2.72 -0.01
C PRO A 29 11.66 3.99 -0.79
N GLY A 30 10.69 4.77 -0.30
CA GLY A 30 10.35 6.09 -0.84
C GLY A 30 8.87 6.44 -0.70
N ASN A 31 8.47 7.49 -1.41
CA ASN A 31 7.09 7.96 -1.44
C ASN A 31 6.29 7.30 -2.56
N LEU A 32 5.11 6.77 -2.25
CA LEU A 32 4.24 6.19 -3.28
C LEU A 32 3.82 7.23 -4.32
N PHE A 33 3.60 8.48 -3.91
CA PHE A 33 3.13 9.53 -4.81
C PHE A 33 4.21 10.06 -5.76
N ASP A 34 5.48 9.70 -5.58
CA ASP A 34 6.54 10.06 -6.55
C ASP A 34 6.37 9.32 -7.88
N TYR A 35 5.57 8.24 -7.89
CA TYR A 35 5.28 7.44 -9.08
C TYR A 35 4.03 7.91 -9.84
N GLU A 36 3.36 8.98 -9.41
CA GLU A 36 2.07 9.45 -9.94
C GLU A 36 2.06 9.79 -11.44
N ASN A 37 3.23 10.09 -12.03
CA ASN A 37 3.36 10.43 -13.45
C ASN A 37 3.68 9.22 -14.36
N ASP A 38 4.26 8.15 -13.80
CA ASP A 38 4.82 7.04 -14.57
C ASP A 38 4.09 5.71 -14.34
N TYR A 39 3.34 5.60 -13.23
CA TYR A 39 2.63 4.40 -12.80
C TYR A 39 1.19 4.73 -12.42
N ALA A 40 0.28 3.80 -12.69
CA ALA A 40 -1.01 3.79 -12.02
C ALA A 40 -0.78 3.51 -10.53
N LEU A 41 -1.46 4.26 -9.65
CA LEU A 41 -1.30 4.08 -8.21
C LEU A 41 -2.40 3.17 -7.67
N ALA A 42 -2.05 2.25 -6.78
CA ALA A 42 -3.02 1.44 -6.05
C ALA A 42 -2.99 1.72 -4.56
N HIS A 43 -4.13 1.59 -3.90
CA HIS A 43 -4.24 1.61 -2.44
C HIS A 43 -5.40 0.74 -1.97
N TRP A 44 -5.37 0.38 -0.69
CA TRP A 44 -6.42 -0.45 -0.09
C TRP A 44 -7.44 0.42 0.64
N ILE A 45 -8.72 0.09 0.47
CA ILE A 45 -9.83 0.78 1.10
C ILE A 45 -10.84 -0.21 1.70
N GLY A 46 -11.63 0.29 2.64
CA GLY A 46 -12.88 -0.35 3.04
C GLY A 46 -14.07 0.18 2.25
N ALA A 47 -15.09 -0.65 2.07
CA ALA A 47 -16.34 -0.27 1.38
C ALA A 47 -17.15 0.82 2.11
N SER A 48 -16.84 1.12 3.38
CA SER A 48 -17.53 2.14 4.19
C SER A 48 -17.34 3.61 3.76
N SER A 49 -16.76 3.88 2.58
CA SER A 49 -16.46 5.24 2.05
C SER A 49 -15.66 6.16 3.00
N ARG A 50 -14.91 5.58 3.94
CA ARG A 50 -14.10 6.32 4.91
C ARG A 50 -12.68 6.51 4.37
N PHE A 51 -12.47 7.65 3.74
CA PHE A 51 -11.17 8.09 3.21
C PHE A 51 -10.46 9.08 4.15
N ASP A 52 -10.86 9.18 5.41
CA ASP A 52 -10.34 10.17 6.38
C ASP A 52 -9.12 9.69 7.18
N VAL A 53 -8.70 8.44 6.98
CA VAL A 53 -7.65 7.80 7.79
C VAL A 53 -6.53 7.21 6.93
N GLY A 54 -5.31 7.22 7.49
CA GLY A 54 -4.12 6.60 6.90
C GLY A 54 -3.82 7.10 5.48
N LEU A 55 -3.33 6.19 4.64
CA LEU A 55 -2.92 6.51 3.28
C LEU A 55 -4.09 6.98 2.40
N SER A 56 -5.30 6.45 2.62
CA SER A 56 -6.51 6.80 1.84
C SER A 56 -6.87 8.29 1.91
N LYS A 57 -6.52 8.98 3.01
CA LYS A 57 -6.67 10.44 3.14
C LYS A 57 -5.85 11.22 2.13
N TYR A 58 -4.65 10.76 1.83
CA TYR A 58 -3.77 11.42 0.88
C TYR A 58 -4.25 11.18 -0.56
N PHE A 59 -4.77 9.99 -0.86
CA PHE A 59 -5.45 9.70 -2.12
C PHE A 59 -6.69 10.58 -2.30
N GLN A 60 -7.52 10.73 -1.26
CA GLN A 60 -8.68 11.62 -1.31
C GLN A 60 -8.28 13.07 -1.55
N LYS A 61 -7.27 13.58 -0.83
CA LYS A 61 -6.81 14.97 -0.96
C LYS A 61 -6.27 15.28 -2.35
N ARG A 62 -5.58 14.33 -2.99
CA ARG A 62 -4.92 14.53 -4.30
C ARG A 62 -5.85 14.29 -5.49
N TYR A 63 -6.69 13.26 -5.40
CA TYR A 63 -7.38 12.70 -6.56
C TYR A 63 -8.89 12.69 -6.41
N SER A 64 -9.44 13.14 -5.27
CA SER A 64 -10.88 13.13 -4.99
C SER A 64 -11.53 11.75 -5.21
N VAL A 65 -10.84 10.66 -4.84
CA VAL A 65 -11.27 9.28 -5.13
C VAL A 65 -12.68 8.95 -4.65
N ARG A 66 -13.12 9.55 -3.54
CA ARG A 66 -14.48 9.40 -3.01
C ARG A 66 -15.52 9.89 -4.01
N ASP A 67 -15.28 11.04 -4.63
CA ASP A 67 -16.24 11.65 -5.56
C ASP A 67 -16.40 10.79 -6.81
N ASP A 68 -15.33 10.15 -7.28
CA ASP A 68 -15.37 9.20 -8.40
C ASP A 68 -16.17 7.95 -8.04
N ILE A 69 -15.95 7.41 -6.84
CA ILE A 69 -16.56 6.17 -6.40
C ILE A 69 -18.05 6.37 -6.07
N GLU A 70 -18.41 7.45 -5.38
CA GLU A 70 -19.78 7.77 -4.98
C GLU A 70 -20.66 8.14 -6.18
N ARG A 71 -20.14 8.92 -7.14
CA ARG A 71 -20.89 9.29 -8.36
C ARG A 71 -21.35 8.09 -9.19
N ASN A 72 -20.58 7.01 -9.14
CA ASN A 72 -20.85 5.81 -9.91
C ASN A 72 -21.53 4.70 -9.08
N HIS A 73 -21.87 4.97 -7.81
CA HIS A 73 -22.50 4.01 -6.88
C HIS A 73 -21.76 2.65 -6.79
N ILE A 74 -20.43 2.64 -6.88
CA ILE A 74 -19.65 1.41 -7.10
C ILE A 74 -19.36 0.64 -5.80
N LEU A 75 -19.51 1.25 -4.62
CA LEU A 75 -19.22 0.56 -3.37
C LEU A 75 -20.36 -0.36 -2.95
N ASN A 76 -20.17 -1.65 -3.22
CA ASN A 76 -21.01 -2.72 -2.70
C ASN A 76 -20.12 -3.80 -2.08
N TRP A 77 -20.34 -4.12 -0.79
CA TRP A 77 -19.60 -5.18 -0.12
C TRP A 77 -20.45 -6.44 0.00
N ASN A 78 -20.08 -7.49 -0.73
CA ASN A 78 -20.74 -8.80 -0.68
C ASN A 78 -19.93 -9.86 0.10
N GLY A 79 -18.85 -9.45 0.78
CA GLY A 79 -17.94 -10.37 1.47
C GLY A 79 -16.73 -10.80 0.64
N ASN A 80 -16.58 -10.34 -0.59
CA ASN A 80 -15.40 -10.60 -1.43
C ASN A 80 -14.67 -9.30 -1.78
N GLY A 81 -13.34 -9.39 -1.90
CA GLY A 81 -12.52 -8.27 -2.35
C GLY A 81 -12.67 -7.99 -3.85
N TYR A 82 -12.51 -6.74 -4.24
CA TYR A 82 -12.60 -6.29 -5.64
C TYR A 82 -11.83 -4.98 -5.83
N CYS A 83 -11.64 -4.55 -7.08
CA CYS A 83 -10.98 -3.30 -7.42
C CYS A 83 -11.93 -2.33 -8.15
N ILE A 84 -11.72 -1.04 -7.95
CA ILE A 84 -12.36 0.05 -8.71
C ILE A 84 -11.27 0.94 -9.28
N LEU A 85 -11.24 1.11 -10.61
CA LEU A 85 -10.38 2.09 -11.26
C LEU A 85 -11.07 3.45 -11.32
N SER A 86 -10.41 4.48 -10.77
CA SER A 86 -10.86 5.87 -10.91
C SER A 86 -10.56 6.38 -12.33
N ASN A 87 -11.60 6.81 -13.04
CA ASN A 87 -11.54 7.20 -14.45
C ASN A 87 -10.57 8.35 -14.77
N ASN A 88 -10.28 9.23 -13.80
CA ASN A 88 -9.53 10.46 -14.07
C ASN A 88 -8.02 10.37 -13.79
N ASN A 89 -7.59 9.43 -12.94
CA ASN A 89 -6.26 9.50 -12.31
C ASN A 89 -5.51 8.16 -12.31
N HIS A 90 -6.01 7.15 -13.05
CA HIS A 90 -5.47 5.78 -13.03
C HIS A 90 -5.21 5.25 -11.60
N ILE A 91 -6.18 5.47 -10.70
CA ILE A 91 -6.09 5.02 -9.30
C ILE A 91 -6.86 3.73 -9.13
N PHE A 92 -6.17 2.67 -8.74
CA PHE A 92 -6.77 1.40 -8.35
C PHE A 92 -7.15 1.42 -6.87
N ASN A 93 -8.45 1.43 -6.60
CA ASN A 93 -9.03 1.39 -5.26
C ASN A 93 -9.36 -0.06 -4.92
N LEU A 94 -8.46 -0.74 -4.22
CA LEU A 94 -8.61 -2.15 -3.82
C LEU A 94 -9.52 -2.24 -2.59
N VAL A 95 -10.77 -2.65 -2.78
CA VAL A 95 -11.74 -2.86 -1.70
C VAL A 95 -11.49 -4.24 -1.09
N VAL A 96 -10.86 -4.27 0.09
CA VAL A 96 -10.40 -5.52 0.74
C VAL A 96 -11.14 -5.87 2.03
N LYS A 97 -12.02 -4.97 2.48
CA LYS A 97 -12.78 -5.06 3.73
C LYS A 97 -14.08 -4.28 3.65
N ASN A 98 -15.04 -4.60 4.52
CA ASN A 98 -16.29 -3.85 4.59
C ASN A 98 -16.04 -2.47 5.21
N LYS A 99 -15.43 -2.44 6.40
CA LYS A 99 -15.22 -1.21 7.16
C LYS A 99 -13.75 -0.89 7.30
N GLN A 100 -13.42 0.41 7.32
CA GLN A 100 -12.04 0.87 7.34
C GLN A 100 -11.23 0.40 8.57
N TYR A 101 -11.89 0.13 9.70
CA TYR A 101 -11.26 -0.36 10.93
C TYR A 101 -11.17 -1.90 11.03
N GLU A 102 -11.72 -2.63 10.06
CA GLU A 102 -11.58 -4.09 10.02
C GLU A 102 -10.21 -4.50 9.46
N LEU A 103 -9.76 -5.69 9.85
CA LEU A 103 -8.63 -6.33 9.21
C LEU A 103 -9.10 -6.98 7.89
N PRO A 104 -8.39 -6.79 6.78
CA PRO A 104 -8.66 -7.56 5.57
C PRO A 104 -8.31 -9.04 5.79
N THR A 105 -8.79 -9.91 4.90
CA THR A 105 -8.36 -11.32 4.83
C THR A 105 -7.47 -11.51 3.61
N LEU A 106 -6.56 -12.49 3.63
CA LEU A 106 -5.73 -12.80 2.45
C LEU A 106 -6.58 -13.11 1.22
N ARG A 107 -7.69 -13.83 1.40
CA ARG A 107 -8.66 -14.10 0.32
C ARG A 107 -9.20 -12.81 -0.32
N ASN A 108 -9.55 -11.81 0.47
CA ASN A 108 -10.05 -10.54 -0.07
C ASN A 108 -8.94 -9.74 -0.76
N VAL A 109 -7.71 -9.79 -0.23
CA VAL A 109 -6.55 -9.16 -0.87
C VAL A 109 -6.28 -9.80 -2.23
N GLU A 110 -6.25 -11.13 -2.29
CA GLU A 110 -6.09 -11.89 -3.52
C GLU A 110 -7.19 -11.57 -4.54
N ALA A 111 -8.46 -11.59 -4.12
CA ALA A 111 -9.58 -11.26 -5.00
C ALA A 111 -9.51 -9.82 -5.54
N ALA A 112 -9.14 -8.86 -4.71
CA ALA A 112 -8.99 -7.47 -5.14
C ALA A 112 -7.82 -7.29 -6.13
N LEU A 113 -6.68 -7.94 -5.87
CA LEU A 113 -5.52 -7.91 -6.77
C LEU A 113 -5.81 -8.59 -8.11
N ALA A 114 -6.54 -9.71 -8.10
CA ALA A 114 -6.93 -10.42 -9.31
C ALA A 114 -7.83 -9.53 -10.19
N HIS A 115 -8.85 -8.91 -9.59
CA HIS A 115 -9.71 -7.97 -10.31
C HIS A 115 -8.95 -6.71 -10.78
N MET A 116 -7.98 -6.22 -10.00
CA MET A 116 -7.10 -5.13 -10.45
C MET A 116 -6.30 -5.53 -11.68
N LYS A 117 -5.75 -6.75 -11.72
CA LYS A 117 -5.01 -7.27 -12.86
C LYS A 117 -5.91 -7.35 -14.11
N GLU A 118 -7.12 -7.89 -13.98
CA GLU A 118 -8.10 -7.95 -15.08
C GLU A 118 -8.36 -6.55 -15.67
N ILE A 119 -8.70 -5.57 -14.82
CA ILE A 119 -8.91 -4.19 -15.27
C ILE A 119 -7.65 -3.61 -15.93
N ALA A 120 -6.48 -3.88 -15.35
CA ALA A 120 -5.22 -3.36 -15.87
C ALA A 120 -4.88 -3.94 -17.25
N GLU A 121 -5.15 -5.23 -17.49
CA GLU A 121 -5.01 -5.88 -18.80
C GLU A 121 -5.98 -5.26 -19.81
N GLU A 122 -7.26 -5.10 -19.45
CA GLU A 122 -8.29 -4.50 -20.32
C GLU A 122 -7.95 -3.06 -20.72
N GLN A 123 -7.38 -2.28 -19.80
CA GLN A 123 -7.01 -0.88 -20.02
C GLN A 123 -5.56 -0.70 -20.50
N ASN A 124 -4.81 -1.78 -20.76
CA ASN A 124 -3.39 -1.76 -21.13
C ASN A 124 -2.49 -0.98 -20.13
N ILE A 125 -2.82 -1.03 -18.84
CA ILE A 125 -2.06 -0.40 -17.75
C ILE A 125 -1.02 -1.40 -17.24
N MET A 126 0.20 -1.33 -17.78
CA MET A 126 1.25 -2.31 -17.45
C MET A 126 2.17 -1.90 -16.29
N LYS A 127 2.02 -0.68 -15.76
CA LYS A 127 2.85 -0.12 -14.70
C LYS A 127 1.99 0.24 -13.49
N ILE A 128 2.18 -0.46 -12.38
CA ILE A 128 1.39 -0.24 -11.16
C ILE A 128 2.33 -0.04 -9.97
N ALA A 129 2.16 1.07 -9.26
CA ALA A 129 2.83 1.32 -7.99
C ALA A 129 1.82 1.15 -6.84
N LEU A 130 2.17 0.36 -5.84
CA LEU A 130 1.36 0.11 -4.67
C LEU A 130 2.21 0.18 -3.39
N PRO A 131 1.63 0.57 -2.25
CA PRO A 131 2.38 0.60 -1.02
C PRO A 131 2.66 -0.83 -0.52
N ARG A 132 3.74 -1.02 0.23
CA ARG A 132 3.89 -2.16 1.12
C ARG A 132 2.83 -2.06 2.19
N ILE A 133 1.98 -3.06 2.28
CA ILE A 133 0.88 -3.04 3.23
C ILE A 133 1.06 -4.15 4.24
N THR A 134 1.24 -3.74 5.49
CA THR A 134 1.24 -4.62 6.64
C THR A 134 -0.13 -4.54 7.32
N SER A 135 -0.61 -5.67 7.82
CA SER A 135 -1.56 -5.62 8.92
C SER A 135 -0.86 -4.95 10.11
N PRO A 136 -1.54 -4.18 10.98
CA PRO A 136 -0.93 -3.60 12.20
C PRO A 136 -0.39 -4.65 13.20
N ARG A 137 -0.30 -5.92 12.79
CA ARG A 137 0.07 -7.08 13.59
C ARG A 137 1.25 -7.83 12.97
N ASP A 138 2.44 -7.25 13.08
CA ASP A 138 3.59 -8.03 13.59
C ASP A 138 3.40 -8.35 15.09
N ALA A 139 2.31 -7.87 15.71
CA ALA A 139 1.74 -8.35 16.95
C ALA A 139 1.13 -9.76 16.78
N SER A 140 1.98 -10.76 16.95
CA SER A 140 1.56 -11.98 17.64
C SER A 140 0.79 -11.57 18.92
N ASP A 141 -0.22 -12.35 19.31
CA ASP A 141 -0.76 -12.38 20.68
C ASP A 141 -1.99 -11.53 21.04
N ALA A 142 -2.88 -11.19 20.11
CA ALA A 142 -4.22 -10.74 20.52
C ALA A 142 -5.38 -11.37 19.74
N ALA A 143 -5.97 -12.41 20.33
CA ALA A 143 -7.37 -12.82 20.14
C ALA A 143 -7.78 -13.47 18.80
N GLY A 144 -6.99 -14.43 18.29
CA GLY A 144 -7.50 -15.40 17.29
C GLY A 144 -7.92 -14.83 15.93
N PHE A 145 -7.56 -13.58 15.64
CA PHE A 145 -7.71 -13.01 14.30
C PHE A 145 -6.61 -13.60 13.40
N THR A 146 -6.99 -14.02 12.18
CA THR A 146 -6.04 -14.41 11.13
C THR A 146 -5.18 -13.20 10.79
N CYS A 147 -3.98 -13.16 11.37
CA CYS A 147 -2.97 -12.16 11.07
C CYS A 147 -2.17 -12.70 9.88
N PHE A 148 -2.03 -11.89 8.82
CA PHE A 148 -1.10 -12.20 7.74
C PHE A 148 0.08 -11.24 7.80
N THR A 149 1.24 -11.76 7.42
CA THR A 149 2.50 -11.02 7.32
C THR A 149 2.59 -10.31 5.98
N TRP A 150 3.50 -9.36 5.86
CA TRP A 150 3.86 -8.82 4.55
C TRP A 150 4.29 -9.91 3.57
N GLN A 151 4.99 -10.93 4.05
CA GLN A 151 5.48 -12.03 3.22
C GLN A 151 4.33 -12.80 2.54
N ASP A 152 3.20 -12.97 3.24
CA ASP A 152 2.01 -13.62 2.67
C ASP A 152 1.43 -12.79 1.51
N VAL A 153 1.30 -11.48 1.69
CA VAL A 153 0.80 -10.56 0.66
C VAL A 153 1.76 -10.51 -0.52
N LYS A 154 3.06 -10.42 -0.25
CA LYS A 154 4.11 -10.41 -1.26
C LYS A 154 4.04 -11.69 -2.09
N GLN A 155 3.84 -12.86 -1.47
CA GLN A 155 3.73 -14.12 -2.20
C GLN A 155 2.52 -14.14 -3.13
N ILE A 156 1.38 -13.57 -2.71
CA ILE A 156 0.20 -13.41 -3.58
C ILE A 156 0.54 -12.53 -4.78
N ILE A 157 1.15 -11.36 -4.56
CA ILE A 157 1.55 -10.45 -5.64
C ILE A 157 2.52 -11.16 -6.60
N VAL A 158 3.54 -11.82 -6.07
CA VAL A 158 4.52 -12.56 -6.88
C VAL A 158 3.83 -13.63 -7.71
N ASN A 159 3.02 -14.50 -7.11
CA ASN A 159 2.33 -15.57 -7.84
C ASN A 159 1.40 -15.03 -8.93
N MET A 160 0.76 -13.88 -8.68
CA MET A 160 -0.23 -13.30 -9.58
C MET A 160 0.38 -12.63 -10.82
N PHE A 161 1.55 -12.01 -10.66
CA PHE A 161 2.23 -11.25 -11.72
C PHE A 161 3.48 -11.94 -12.28
N MET A 162 3.89 -13.09 -11.73
CA MET A 162 4.98 -13.89 -12.27
C MET A 162 4.70 -14.33 -13.71
N GLY A 163 5.69 -14.11 -14.60
CA GLY A 163 5.58 -14.50 -16.00
C GLY A 163 4.68 -13.59 -16.85
N THR A 164 4.30 -12.42 -16.34
CA THR A 164 3.48 -11.42 -17.04
C THR A 164 4.30 -10.17 -17.34
N ASP A 165 3.95 -9.33 -18.30
CA ASP A 165 4.74 -8.13 -18.63
C ASP A 165 4.56 -6.93 -17.67
N PHE A 166 3.87 -7.13 -16.54
CA PHE A 166 3.61 -6.08 -15.56
C PHE A 166 4.90 -5.60 -14.85
N ASP A 167 5.03 -4.29 -14.70
CA ASP A 167 6.00 -3.62 -13.83
C ASP A 167 5.29 -3.17 -12.55
N ILE A 168 5.46 -3.97 -11.50
CA ILE A 168 4.89 -3.77 -10.18
C ILE A 168 5.95 -3.15 -9.26
N ARG A 169 5.69 -1.91 -8.83
CA ARG A 169 6.52 -1.20 -7.86
C ARG A 169 5.85 -1.23 -6.49
N ILE A 170 6.46 -1.93 -5.55
CA ILE A 170 6.05 -1.92 -4.16
C ILE A 170 6.87 -0.87 -3.41
N VAL A 171 6.18 0.14 -2.87
CA VAL A 171 6.82 1.30 -2.24
C VAL A 171 6.58 1.30 -0.74
N TYR A 172 7.62 1.52 0.06
CA TYR A 172 7.48 1.62 1.51
C TYR A 172 8.22 2.83 2.06
N LEU A 173 7.67 3.47 3.08
CA LEU A 173 8.41 4.51 3.80
C LEU A 173 9.40 3.82 4.74
N GLU A 174 10.69 4.16 4.65
CA GLU A 174 11.73 3.52 5.47
C GLU A 174 11.50 3.76 6.98
N GLU A 175 10.94 4.91 7.35
CA GLU A 175 10.56 5.17 8.74
C GLU A 175 9.31 4.40 9.18
N PHE A 176 8.46 3.97 8.24
CA PHE A 176 7.33 3.09 8.54
C PHE A 176 7.82 1.68 8.93
N ILE A 177 8.90 1.20 8.31
CA ILE A 177 9.61 -0.02 8.75
C ILE A 177 10.15 0.14 10.18
N LYS A 178 10.51 1.37 10.58
CA LYS A 178 10.99 1.71 11.94
C LYS A 178 9.86 2.14 12.89
N GLY A 179 8.58 1.94 12.52
CA GLY A 179 7.42 2.20 13.38
C GLY A 179 6.96 3.65 13.48
N LYS A 180 7.40 4.54 12.57
CA LYS A 180 6.92 5.94 12.48
C LYS A 180 6.18 6.16 11.16
N ILE A 181 4.95 6.68 11.23
CA ILE A 181 4.21 7.12 10.05
C ILE A 181 4.72 8.51 9.67
N ILE A 182 5.43 8.65 8.54
CA ILE A 182 5.70 9.95 7.95
C ILE A 182 4.49 10.36 7.11
N ASP A 183 4.05 11.61 7.26
CA ASP A 183 3.13 12.23 6.31
C ASP A 183 3.79 12.23 4.91
N PRO A 184 3.20 11.60 3.88
CA PRO A 184 3.73 11.58 2.53
C PRO A 184 3.89 12.99 1.90
N ASP A 185 3.26 14.02 2.46
CA ASP A 185 3.45 15.42 2.04
C ASP A 185 4.69 16.04 2.69
N MET A 186 5.19 15.51 3.82
CA MET A 186 6.37 16.01 4.53
C MET A 186 7.68 15.74 3.77
N GLU A 187 7.75 14.71 2.92
CA GLU A 187 8.94 14.47 2.06
C GLU A 187 9.05 15.48 0.91
N LYS A 188 7.94 16.12 0.48
CA LYS A 188 7.98 17.23 -0.47
C LYS A 188 8.48 18.54 0.16
N VAL A 189 8.61 18.59 1.50
CA VAL A 189 9.29 19.67 2.21
C VAL A 189 10.79 19.37 2.19
N ASN A 190 11.52 20.07 1.32
CA ASN A 190 12.98 20.01 1.27
C ASN A 190 13.57 20.16 2.69
N PHE A 191 14.04 19.06 3.30
CA PHE A 191 14.96 19.10 4.45
C PHE A 191 16.40 19.47 4.00
N GLY A 192 16.50 20.26 2.92
CA GLY A 192 17.71 20.92 2.50
C GLY A 192 18.01 22.08 3.44
N LYS A 193 18.86 21.81 4.43
CA LYS A 193 19.78 22.71 5.15
C LYS A 193 19.54 23.10 6.60
N ASP A 194 18.39 22.86 7.23
CA ASP A 194 18.23 23.27 8.63
C ASP A 194 17.88 22.12 9.57
N ARG A 195 18.91 21.36 9.98
CA ARG A 195 18.88 20.67 11.27
C ARG A 195 18.96 21.71 12.39
N LYS A 196 17.83 22.30 12.74
CA LYS A 196 17.66 22.92 14.06
C LYS A 196 16.50 22.24 14.76
N HIS A 197 16.80 21.80 15.98
CA HIS A 197 15.96 21.09 16.92
C HIS A 197 14.46 21.32 16.75
N ILE A 198 13.73 20.24 16.48
CA ILE A 198 12.31 20.18 16.79
C ILE A 198 12.23 19.41 18.10
N ASP A 199 12.06 20.15 19.18
CA ASP A 199 11.83 19.62 20.52
C ASP A 199 10.58 18.74 20.56
N GLY A 200 10.66 17.69 21.37
CA GLY A 200 9.66 16.66 21.50
C GLY A 200 8.34 17.21 22.02
N ASN A 201 7.33 17.27 21.15
CA ASN A 201 5.94 17.12 21.55
C ASN A 201 5.08 16.77 20.31
N LEU A 202 5.05 15.50 19.95
CA LEU A 202 4.00 14.95 19.10
C LEU A 202 3.23 13.95 19.96
N GLU A 203 2.27 14.48 20.71
CA GLU A 203 1.32 13.70 21.48
C GLU A 203 0.57 12.70 20.58
N HIS A 204 0.52 11.47 21.07
CA HIS A 204 -0.30 10.37 20.60
C HIS A 204 -1.76 10.80 20.34
N LYS A 205 -2.19 10.83 19.09
CA LYS A 205 -3.62 10.73 18.76
C LYS A 205 -3.83 10.13 17.37
N TYR A 206 -3.86 8.81 17.24
CA TYR A 206 -4.67 8.14 16.21
C TYR A 206 -5.10 6.75 16.70
N TYR A 207 -6.40 6.63 16.98
CA TYR A 207 -7.18 5.38 17.03
C TYR A 207 -7.76 5.12 15.63
#